data_AF-A0A1I8NIW3-F1
#
_entry.id   AF-A0A1I8NIW3-F1
#
_cell.length_a   1.000
_cell.length_b   1.000
_cell.length_c   1.000
_cell.angle_alpha   90.00
_cell.angle_beta   90.00
_cell.angle_gamma   90.00
#
_symmetry.space_group_name_H-M   'P 1'
#
loop_
_entity.id
_entity.type
_entity.pdbx_description
1 polymer ?
#
loop_
_entity_poly.entity_id
_entity_poly.type
_entity_poly.pdbx_seq_one_letter_code
_entity_poly.pdbx_strand_id
1 'polypeptide(L)'
;MLQITLFSLAFCVLLNAHIINGQSANNTALQDPEIQEALQFSQSIVNTAQSYIQYDLPIEARPEGEAILAQVKQGLAKCEALIDSVLNIWEYKQCASILLKDAMAALSSLQGKYRPYFASSASRPSLFW
;
A
#
# COMPACT_ATOMS: atom_id res chain seq x y z
N MET A 1 33.79 41.59 -5.31
CA MET A 1 32.33 41.37 -5.28
C MET A 1 31.81 41.62 -6.69
N LEU A 2 31.18 40.70 -7.44
CA LEU A 2 30.67 39.38 -7.13
C LEU A 2 30.63 38.61 -8.48
N GLN A 3 31.67 37.80 -8.71
CA GLN A 3 32.01 37.12 -9.96
C GLN A 3 31.28 35.76 -10.08
N ILE A 4 30.03 35.67 -9.62
CA ILE A 4 29.36 34.40 -9.27
C ILE A 4 28.22 34.03 -10.23
N THR A 5 27.77 34.92 -11.12
CA THR A 5 26.54 34.67 -11.90
C THR A 5 26.73 33.96 -13.23
N LEU A 6 27.96 33.79 -13.74
CA LEU A 6 28.19 33.19 -15.07
C LEU A 6 28.50 31.68 -15.04
N PHE A 7 28.84 31.09 -13.89
CA PHE A 7 29.11 29.65 -13.80
C PHE A 7 27.85 28.77 -13.72
N SER A 8 26.69 29.35 -13.41
CA SER A 8 25.46 28.56 -13.19
C SER A 8 24.78 28.08 -14.48
N LEU A 9 25.06 28.70 -15.63
CA LEU A 9 24.41 28.33 -16.90
C LEU A 9 25.21 27.32 -17.74
N ALA A 10 26.50 27.15 -17.45
CA ALA A 10 27.32 26.12 -18.12
C ALA A 10 27.11 24.71 -17.53
N PHE A 11 26.66 24.60 -16.27
CA PHE A 11 26.39 23.31 -15.63
C PHE A 11 25.07 22.65 -16.07
N CYS A 12 24.14 23.41 -16.66
CA CYS A 12 22.88 22.83 -17.14
C CYS A 12 22.99 22.12 -18.49
N VAL A 13 24.01 22.41 -19.31
CA VAL A 13 24.09 21.85 -20.68
C VAL A 13 24.92 20.57 -20.75
N LEU A 14 25.82 20.33 -19.79
CA LEU A 14 26.67 19.12 -19.78
C LEU A 14 26.04 17.89 -19.10
N LEU A 15 24.86 18.02 -18.47
CA LEU A 15 24.14 16.86 -17.91
C LEU A 15 23.27 16.11 -18.93
N ASN A 16 23.25 16.51 -20.20
CA ASN A 16 22.47 15.84 -21.25
C ASN A 16 23.27 14.82 -22.09
N ALA A 17 24.50 14.48 -21.71
CA ALA A 17 25.34 13.53 -22.45
C ALA A 17 25.38 12.09 -21.87
N HIS A 18 24.66 11.81 -20.78
CA HIS A 18 24.53 10.44 -20.24
C HIS A 18 23.09 10.08 -19.92
N ILE A 19 22.26 9.93 -20.95
CA ILE A 19 21.17 8.95 -20.93
C ILE A 19 21.16 8.24 -22.29
N ILE A 20 22.21 7.42 -22.52
CA ILE A 20 22.10 6.29 -23.44
C ILE A 20 21.60 5.13 -22.58
N ASN A 21 20.51 4.49 -23.03
CA ASN A 21 19.89 3.27 -22.49
C ASN A 21 19.04 3.37 -21.21
N GLY A 22 17.85 3.98 -21.30
CA GLY A 22 16.76 3.75 -20.33
C GLY A 22 15.56 2.95 -20.88
N GLN A 23 15.41 2.83 -22.21
CA GLN A 23 14.17 2.31 -22.81
C GLN A 23 14.09 0.78 -22.94
N SER A 24 15.03 0.02 -22.38
CA SER A 24 14.98 -1.47 -22.43
C SER A 24 14.86 -2.16 -21.07
N ALA A 25 14.92 -1.45 -19.94
CA ALA A 25 14.73 -2.07 -18.61
C ALA A 25 13.24 -2.11 -18.18
N ASN A 26 12.43 -1.18 -18.70
CA ASN A 26 11.04 -1.01 -18.27
C ASN A 26 10.11 -2.14 -18.76
N ASN A 27 10.40 -2.74 -19.94
CA ASN A 27 9.61 -3.87 -20.46
C ASN A 27 10.02 -5.22 -19.85
N THR A 28 11.23 -5.32 -19.30
CA THR A 28 11.76 -6.58 -18.73
C THR A 28 11.40 -6.71 -17.25
N ALA A 29 11.36 -5.60 -16.50
CA ALA A 29 10.89 -5.60 -15.11
C ALA A 29 9.41 -6.02 -15.00
N LEU A 30 8.56 -5.63 -15.95
CA LEU A 30 7.15 -6.06 -16.02
C LEU A 30 6.97 -7.54 -16.43
N GLN A 31 8.02 -8.21 -16.92
CA GLN A 31 8.01 -9.63 -17.29
C GLN A 31 8.73 -10.51 -16.27
N ASP A 32 9.24 -9.91 -15.18
CA ASP A 32 9.82 -10.67 -14.09
C ASP A 32 8.70 -11.35 -13.27
N PRO A 33 8.73 -12.69 -13.14
CA PRO A 33 7.69 -13.43 -12.43
C PRO A 33 7.54 -13.00 -10.97
N GLU A 34 8.60 -12.52 -10.32
CA GLU A 34 8.57 -12.08 -8.92
C GLU A 34 7.94 -10.68 -8.79
N ILE A 35 8.14 -9.80 -9.78
CA ILE A 35 7.45 -8.50 -9.87
C ILE A 35 5.96 -8.72 -10.14
N GLN A 36 5.61 -9.69 -10.99
CA GLN A 36 4.22 -10.03 -11.26
C GLN A 36 3.52 -10.66 -10.03
N GLU A 37 4.22 -11.53 -9.30
CA GLU A 37 3.74 -12.08 -8.01
C GLU A 37 3.51 -10.95 -6.99
N ALA A 38 4.44 -9.99 -6.92
CA ALA A 38 4.31 -8.82 -6.06
C ALA A 38 3.05 -8.03 -6.40
N LEU A 39 2.82 -7.67 -7.65
CA LEU A 39 1.61 -6.94 -8.06
C LEU A 39 0.32 -7.73 -7.80
N GLN A 40 0.33 -9.05 -8.02
CA GLN A 40 -0.80 -9.91 -7.67
C GLN A 40 -1.09 -9.91 -6.16
N PHE A 41 -0.05 -9.87 -5.33
CA PHE A 41 -0.21 -9.75 -3.88
C PHE A 41 -0.88 -8.42 -3.48
N SER A 42 -0.48 -7.30 -4.08
CA SER A 42 -1.14 -5.99 -3.87
C SER A 42 -2.62 -6.05 -4.26
N GLN A 43 -2.92 -6.63 -5.41
CA GLN A 43 -4.31 -6.80 -5.85
C GLN A 43 -5.12 -7.70 -4.90
N SER A 44 -4.50 -8.76 -4.36
CA SER A 44 -5.12 -9.64 -3.37
C SER A 44 -5.51 -8.88 -2.10
N ILE A 45 -4.62 -8.02 -1.58
CA ILE A 45 -4.90 -7.18 -0.41
C ILE A 45 -6.13 -6.29 -0.65
N VAL A 46 -6.17 -5.60 -1.81
CA VAL A 46 -7.30 -4.74 -2.19
C VAL A 46 -8.59 -5.55 -2.28
N ASN A 47 -8.55 -6.71 -2.93
CA ASN A 47 -9.71 -7.58 -3.10
C ASN A 47 -10.22 -8.13 -1.76
N THR A 48 -9.34 -8.52 -0.86
CA THR A 48 -9.70 -8.97 0.50
C THR A 48 -10.38 -7.85 1.28
N ALA A 49 -9.79 -6.66 1.31
CA ALA A 49 -10.38 -5.50 2.00
C ALA A 49 -11.74 -5.12 1.40
N GLN A 50 -11.86 -5.10 0.07
CA GLN A 50 -13.10 -4.80 -0.62
C GLN A 50 -14.19 -5.85 -0.34
N SER A 51 -13.83 -7.14 -0.30
CA SER A 51 -14.75 -8.21 0.03
C SER A 51 -15.26 -8.07 1.47
N TYR A 52 -14.36 -7.78 2.42
CA TYR A 52 -14.74 -7.56 3.81
C TYR A 52 -15.71 -6.36 3.95
N ILE A 53 -15.48 -5.27 3.19
CA ILE A 53 -16.40 -4.12 3.15
C ILE A 53 -17.77 -4.47 2.58
N GLN A 54 -17.83 -5.31 1.55
CA GLN A 54 -19.09 -5.65 0.89
C GLN A 54 -19.90 -6.69 1.65
N TYR A 55 -19.24 -7.66 2.28
CA TYR A 55 -19.90 -8.85 2.84
C TYR A 55 -19.91 -8.89 4.37
N ASP A 56 -18.87 -8.38 5.03
CA ASP A 56 -18.70 -8.51 6.49
C ASP A 56 -19.08 -7.24 7.27
N LEU A 57 -19.00 -6.08 6.62
CA LEU A 57 -19.39 -4.78 7.18
C LEU A 57 -20.88 -4.48 6.92
N PRO A 58 -21.62 -3.97 7.92
CA PRO A 58 -22.99 -3.50 7.72
C PRO A 58 -23.01 -2.24 6.82
N ILE A 59 -24.14 -1.96 6.17
CA ILE A 59 -24.25 -0.93 5.12
C ILE A 59 -23.83 0.44 5.64
N GLU A 60 -24.13 0.73 6.89
CA GLU A 60 -23.81 1.98 7.58
C GLU A 60 -22.30 2.18 7.78
N ALA A 61 -21.54 1.08 7.86
CA ALA A 61 -20.08 1.11 8.03
C ALA A 61 -19.32 1.14 6.70
N ARG A 62 -19.97 0.84 5.57
CA ARG A 62 -19.35 0.80 4.24
C ARG A 62 -18.62 2.10 3.84
N PRO A 63 -19.15 3.31 4.05
CA PRO A 63 -18.42 4.53 3.67
C PRO A 63 -17.12 4.73 4.47
N GLU A 64 -17.11 4.39 5.77
CA GLU A 64 -15.88 4.38 6.57
C GLU A 64 -14.91 3.28 6.09
N GLY A 65 -15.44 2.11 5.71
CA GLY A 65 -14.67 1.02 5.11
C GLY A 65 -14.02 1.41 3.79
N GLU A 66 -14.73 2.12 2.91
CA GLU A 66 -14.21 2.62 1.64
C GLU A 66 -13.10 3.66 1.84
N ALA A 67 -13.20 4.50 2.89
CA ALA A 67 -12.13 5.41 3.26
C ALA A 67 -10.86 4.67 3.71
N ILE A 68 -11.00 3.57 4.48
CA ILE A 68 -9.88 2.69 4.83
C ILE A 68 -9.29 2.06 3.56
N LEU A 69 -10.12 1.55 2.65
CA LEU A 69 -9.67 0.98 1.38
C LEU A 69 -8.89 1.98 0.53
N ALA A 70 -9.30 3.24 0.51
CA ALA A 70 -8.57 4.31 -0.20
C ALA A 70 -7.18 4.53 0.41
N GLN A 71 -7.06 4.52 1.74
CA GLN A 71 -5.77 4.62 2.42
C GLN A 71 -4.88 3.41 2.15
N VAL A 72 -5.45 2.20 2.11
CA VAL A 72 -4.73 0.98 1.74
C VAL A 72 -4.21 1.07 0.31
N LYS A 73 -5.03 1.50 -0.65
CA LYS A 73 -4.57 1.70 -2.04
C LYS A 73 -3.43 2.72 -2.13
N GLN A 74 -3.51 3.81 -1.38
CA GLN A 74 -2.44 4.81 -1.33
C GLN A 74 -1.16 4.26 -0.67
N GLY A 75 -1.29 3.44 0.37
CA GLY A 75 -0.17 2.75 1.01
C GLY A 75 0.49 1.73 0.07
N LEU A 76 -0.30 0.96 -0.67
CA LEU A 76 0.20 0.00 -1.65
C LEU A 76 0.96 0.71 -2.76
N ALA A 77 0.44 1.81 -3.31
CA ALA A 77 1.16 2.61 -4.32
C ALA A 77 2.53 3.09 -3.82
N LYS A 78 2.68 3.37 -2.52
CA LYS A 78 3.98 3.71 -1.91
C LYS A 78 4.89 2.48 -1.78
N CYS A 79 4.35 1.32 -1.43
CA CYS A 79 5.10 0.08 -1.39
C CYS A 79 5.53 -0.36 -2.81
N GLU A 80 4.67 -0.18 -3.81
CA GLU A 80 4.92 -0.51 -5.21
C GLU A 80 6.03 0.37 -5.82
N ALA A 81 6.22 1.60 -5.32
CA ALA A 81 7.36 2.44 -5.69
C ALA A 81 8.72 1.84 -5.30
N LEU A 82 8.76 0.81 -4.43
CA LEU A 82 9.97 0.05 -4.10
C LEU A 82 10.29 -1.04 -5.13
N ILE A 83 9.33 -1.40 -5.99
CA ILE A 83 9.47 -2.41 -7.06
C ILE A 83 10.17 -1.79 -8.29
N ASP A 84 11.25 -1.04 -8.07
CA ASP A 84 12.08 -0.49 -9.16
C ASP A 84 13.16 -1.51 -9.59
N SER A 85 13.40 -2.55 -8.77
CA SER A 85 14.24 -3.70 -9.12
C SER A 85 13.91 -4.94 -8.28
N VAL A 86 14.20 -6.13 -8.82
CA VAL A 86 14.01 -7.46 -8.19
C VAL A 86 14.66 -7.55 -6.81
N LEU A 87 15.74 -6.80 -6.58
CA LEU A 87 16.48 -6.79 -5.32
C LEU A 87 15.67 -6.28 -4.12
N ASN A 88 14.62 -5.48 -4.35
CA ASN A 88 13.82 -4.87 -3.29
C ASN A 88 12.47 -5.57 -3.07
N ILE A 89 12.24 -6.74 -3.69
CA ILE A 89 10.99 -7.49 -3.56
C ILE A 89 10.73 -7.90 -2.10
N TRP A 90 11.78 -8.16 -1.31
CA TRP A 90 11.62 -8.44 0.11
C TRP A 90 11.11 -7.22 0.90
N GLU A 91 11.62 -6.03 0.60
CA GLU A 91 11.20 -4.77 1.22
C GLU A 91 9.74 -4.45 0.86
N TYR A 92 9.38 -4.68 -0.40
CA TYR A 92 8.00 -4.63 -0.86
C TYR A 92 7.10 -5.61 -0.08
N LYS A 93 7.49 -6.90 0.03
CA LYS A 93 6.70 -7.93 0.72
C LYS A 93 6.50 -7.57 2.20
N GLN A 94 7.51 -7.00 2.87
CA GLN A 94 7.38 -6.48 4.23
C GLN A 94 6.40 -5.30 4.31
N CYS A 95 6.57 -4.29 3.45
CA CYS A 95 5.72 -3.09 3.39
C CYS A 95 4.24 -3.48 3.18
N ALA A 96 3.96 -4.29 2.16
CA ALA A 96 2.61 -4.72 1.82
C ALA A 96 2.00 -5.62 2.91
N SER A 97 2.80 -6.47 3.57
CA SER A 97 2.31 -7.32 4.69
C SER A 97 1.93 -6.52 5.93
N ILE A 98 2.69 -5.47 6.27
CA ILE A 98 2.35 -4.55 7.36
C ILE A 98 1.05 -3.83 7.03
N LEU A 99 0.94 -3.33 5.81
CA LEU A 99 -0.26 -2.62 5.36
C LEU A 99 -1.51 -3.51 5.36
N LEU A 100 -1.38 -4.79 4.98
CA LEU A 100 -2.48 -5.75 5.09
C LEU A 100 -2.92 -5.95 6.55
N LYS A 101 -1.96 -6.08 7.49
CA LYS A 101 -2.28 -6.20 8.92
C LYS A 101 -3.00 -4.97 9.44
N ASP A 102 -2.52 -3.78 9.09
CA ASP A 102 -3.13 -2.51 9.50
C ASP A 102 -4.53 -2.34 8.89
N ALA A 103 -4.71 -2.70 7.61
CA ALA A 103 -5.99 -2.70 6.94
C ALA A 103 -7.02 -3.59 7.66
N MET A 104 -6.64 -4.84 7.96
CA MET A 104 -7.52 -5.78 8.64
C MET A 104 -7.81 -5.34 10.09
N ALA A 105 -6.83 -4.77 10.79
CA ALA A 105 -7.04 -4.18 12.11
C ALA A 105 -8.03 -3.01 12.08
N ALA A 106 -7.90 -2.11 11.11
CA ALA A 106 -8.82 -0.99 10.94
C ALA A 106 -10.24 -1.47 10.58
N LEU A 107 -10.37 -2.42 9.65
CA LEU A 107 -11.65 -2.97 9.23
C LEU A 107 -12.34 -3.78 10.35
N SER A 108 -11.59 -4.55 11.13
CA SER A 108 -12.14 -5.27 12.29
C SER A 108 -12.55 -4.33 13.43
N SER A 109 -11.79 -3.26 13.69
CA SER A 109 -12.17 -2.21 14.63
C SER A 109 -13.49 -1.55 14.19
N LEU A 110 -13.62 -1.28 12.88
CA LEU A 110 -14.84 -0.74 12.29
C LEU A 110 -16.02 -1.72 12.42
N GLN A 111 -15.80 -3.02 12.19
CA GLN A 111 -16.81 -4.05 12.43
C GLN A 111 -17.24 -4.06 13.90
N GLY A 112 -16.31 -3.95 14.85
CA GLY A 112 -16.61 -3.88 16.28
C GLY A 112 -17.45 -2.65 16.66
N LYS A 113 -17.18 -1.49 16.05
CA LYS A 113 -17.95 -0.25 16.25
C LYS A 113 -19.41 -0.39 15.78
N TYR A 114 -19.63 -1.01 14.63
CA TYR A 114 -20.96 -1.10 14.01
C TYR A 114 -21.73 -2.39 14.33
N ARG A 115 -21.05 -3.42 14.84
CA ARG A 115 -21.65 -4.65 15.35
C ARG A 115 -21.14 -4.97 16.77
N PRO A 116 -21.49 -4.15 17.77
CA PRO A 116 -21.06 -4.38 19.15
C PRO A 116 -21.55 -5.71 19.72
N TYR A 117 -22.63 -6.29 19.16
CA TYR A 117 -23.19 -7.58 19.58
C TYR A 117 -22.55 -8.81 18.90
N PHE A 118 -21.73 -8.63 17.85
CA PHE A 118 -20.96 -9.74 17.26
C PHE A 118 -19.70 -10.05 18.07
N ALA A 119 -19.27 -9.10 18.91
CA ALA A 119 -18.29 -9.27 19.96
C ALA A 119 -18.99 -9.50 21.32
N SER A 120 -19.76 -10.58 21.48
CA SER A 120 -20.33 -10.93 22.80
C SER A 120 -20.66 -12.42 22.93
N SER A 121 -19.63 -13.22 23.20
CA SER A 121 -19.72 -14.33 24.18
C SER A 121 -18.38 -14.50 24.90
N ALA A 122 -17.80 -13.39 25.38
CA ALA A 122 -16.95 -13.43 26.54
C ALA A 122 -17.87 -13.28 27.74
N SER A 123 -18.15 -14.41 28.39
CA SER A 123 -18.89 -14.59 29.63
C SER A 123 -18.79 -13.35 30.53
N ARG A 124 -19.91 -12.66 30.76
CA ARG A 124 -20.04 -11.87 31.97
C ARG A 124 -19.95 -12.88 33.11
N PRO A 125 -18.92 -12.92 33.97
CA PRO A 125 -19.08 -13.63 35.22
C PRO A 125 -20.08 -12.78 36.00
N SER A 126 -21.34 -13.18 36.00
CA SER A 126 -22.29 -12.69 36.98
C SER A 126 -21.78 -13.18 38.34
N LEU A 127 -21.02 -12.33 39.04
CA LEU A 127 -20.81 -12.45 40.47
C LEU A 127 -22.17 -12.20 41.13
N PHE A 128 -22.95 -13.26 41.22
CA PHE A 128 -24.13 -13.35 42.05
C PHE A 128 -23.67 -13.87 43.42
N TRP A 129 -23.76 -12.96 44.40
CA TRP A 129 -23.98 -13.14 45.85
C TRP A 129 -23.62 -14.48 46.50
#